data_AF-A0A0A2VNW1-F1
#
_entry.id   AF-A0A0A2VNW1-F1
#
_cell.length_a   1.000
_cell.length_b   1.000
_cell.length_c   1.000
_cell.angle_alpha   90.00
_cell.angle_beta   90.00
_cell.angle_gamma   90.00
#
_symmetry.space_group_name_H-M   'P 1'
#
loop_
_entity.id
_entity.type
_entity.pdbx_description
1 polymer ?
#
loop_
_entity_poly.entity_id
_entity_poly.type
_entity_poly.pdbx_seq_one_letter_code
_entity_poly.pdbx_strand_id
1 'polypeptide(L)'
;MLGDLPGPATPRVRGALYTPPTPGNDASDTRRRVWGFWVRSRSDGGSSSSSSSSSPVVTVLHFLRLVVEDDAQTSDEELAAALDGIMEVARREAAGCGASSVEMWNPSARVAAVFRERLPQLQGSIVQRNESSLASLRWFGAGSVDDVEWVANEKFAWC
;
A
#
# COMPACT_ATOMS: atom_id res chain seq x y z
N MET A 1 -4.03 -39.72 14.13
CA MET A 1 -4.02 -38.52 14.98
C MET A 1 -4.24 -37.33 14.07
N LEU A 2 -5.46 -36.81 14.03
CA LEU A 2 -5.81 -35.60 13.27
C LEU A 2 -5.28 -34.43 14.11
N GLY A 3 -4.24 -33.75 13.64
CA GLY A 3 -3.71 -32.58 14.34
C GLY A 3 -4.76 -31.48 14.39
N ASP A 4 -4.85 -30.80 15.54
CA ASP A 4 -5.72 -29.65 15.73
C ASP A 4 -5.50 -28.64 14.61
N LEU A 5 -6.56 -28.38 13.82
CA LEU A 5 -6.57 -27.26 12.90
C LEU A 5 -6.56 -25.98 13.74
N PRO A 6 -5.66 -25.03 13.48
CA PRO A 6 -5.66 -23.76 14.20
C PRO A 6 -7.03 -23.09 14.02
N GLY A 7 -7.70 -22.79 15.13
CA GLY A 7 -8.97 -22.07 15.12
C GLY A 7 -8.88 -20.74 14.37
N PRO A 8 -10.01 -20.15 13.97
CA PRO A 8 -10.02 -18.93 13.17
C PRO A 8 -9.26 -17.82 13.90
N ALA A 9 -8.16 -17.37 13.31
CA ALA A 9 -7.35 -16.30 13.86
C ALA A 9 -8.19 -15.01 13.97
N THR A 10 -8.08 -14.30 15.09
CA THR A 10 -8.72 -13.00 15.26
C THR A 10 -8.27 -12.06 14.13
N PRO A 11 -9.20 -11.43 13.39
CA PRO A 11 -8.83 -10.52 12.32
C PRO A 11 -8.00 -9.38 12.88
N ARG A 12 -6.80 -9.18 12.33
CA ARG A 12 -5.92 -8.06 12.67
C ARG A 12 -6.02 -7.01 11.57
N VAL A 13 -6.66 -5.90 11.87
CA VAL A 13 -6.61 -4.71 11.02
C VAL A 13 -5.22 -4.08 11.14
N ARG A 14 -4.61 -3.76 10.00
CA ARG A 14 -3.30 -3.11 9.93
C ARG A 14 -3.44 -1.86 9.07
N GLY A 15 -3.08 -0.73 9.63
CA GLY A 15 -3.28 0.56 8.98
C GLY A 15 -2.94 1.71 9.90
N ALA A 16 -3.03 2.91 9.34
CA ALA A 16 -2.91 4.15 10.06
C ALA A 16 -3.95 5.14 9.57
N LEU A 17 -4.38 5.99 10.50
CA LEU A 17 -5.29 7.09 10.27
C LEU A 17 -4.60 8.36 10.77
N TYR A 18 -4.39 9.30 9.87
CA TYR A 18 -3.96 10.65 10.19
C TYR A 18 -5.17 11.57 10.26
N THR A 19 -5.25 12.32 11.35
CA THR A 19 -6.23 13.39 11.54
C THR A 19 -5.45 14.70 11.70
N PRO A 20 -5.69 15.73 10.87
CA PRO A 20 -4.99 17.00 10.98
C PRO A 20 -5.27 17.67 12.33
N PRO A 21 -4.30 18.44 12.89
CA PRO A 21 -4.50 19.17 14.14
C PRO A 21 -5.58 20.26 13.98
N THR A 22 -6.58 20.30 14.87
CA THR A 22 -7.64 21.31 14.83
C THR A 22 -7.17 22.64 15.44
N PRO A 23 -7.37 23.78 14.76
CA PRO A 23 -7.35 25.08 15.43
C PRO A 23 -8.70 25.30 16.13
N GLY A 24 -8.87 24.78 17.36
CA GLY A 24 -10.04 25.07 18.21
C GLY A 24 -10.93 23.87 18.55
N ASN A 25 -11.79 24.06 19.56
CA ASN A 25 -12.56 23.04 20.28
C ASN A 25 -13.93 22.68 19.67
N ASP A 26 -14.19 22.97 18.39
CA ASP A 26 -15.52 22.76 17.82
C ASP A 26 -15.78 21.30 17.45
N ALA A 27 -16.73 20.69 18.15
CA ALA A 27 -17.11 19.28 18.07
C ALA A 27 -17.93 18.90 16.81
N SER A 28 -18.06 19.80 15.83
CA SER A 28 -18.78 19.61 14.56
C SER A 28 -17.81 19.42 13.39
N ASP A 29 -16.70 18.71 13.64
CA ASP A 29 -15.58 18.61 12.72
C ASP A 29 -15.83 17.51 11.68
N THR A 30 -16.25 17.90 10.47
CA THR A 30 -16.10 17.06 9.27
C THR A 30 -14.60 16.94 8.97
N ARG A 31 -13.93 16.10 9.76
CA ARG A 31 -12.48 15.87 9.72
C ARG A 31 -12.10 15.25 8.39
N ARG A 32 -11.31 15.99 7.61
CA ARG A 32 -10.62 15.47 6.44
C ARG A 32 -9.48 14.59 6.92
N ARG A 33 -9.65 13.28 6.76
CA ARG A 33 -8.67 12.30 7.22
C ARG A 33 -7.91 11.73 6.05
N VAL A 34 -6.67 11.37 6.31
CA VAL A 34 -5.90 10.53 5.40
C VAL A 34 -5.70 9.20 6.10
N TRP A 35 -5.99 8.10 5.42
CA TRP A 35 -5.82 6.78 6.01
C TRP A 35 -5.36 5.77 4.98
N GLY A 36 -4.64 4.78 5.46
CA GLY A 36 -4.21 3.66 4.65
C GLY A 36 -4.27 2.35 5.43
N PHE A 37 -4.51 1.27 4.72
CA PHE A 37 -4.45 -0.07 5.27
C PHE A 37 -3.55 -0.95 4.41
N TRP A 38 -2.94 -1.93 5.03
CA TRP A 38 -1.92 -2.76 4.41
C TRP A 38 -1.98 -4.20 4.90
N VAL A 39 -1.34 -5.08 4.13
CA VAL A 39 -1.15 -6.49 4.48
C VAL A 39 0.32 -6.85 4.43
N ARG A 40 0.67 -7.93 5.13
CA ARG A 40 1.99 -8.53 5.05
C ARG A 40 1.89 -9.72 4.12
N SER A 41 2.64 -9.72 3.03
CA SER A 41 2.84 -10.88 2.19
C SER A 41 4.16 -11.55 2.58
N ARG A 42 4.14 -12.87 2.76
CA ARG A 42 5.34 -13.68 2.97
C ARG A 42 5.44 -14.63 1.80
N SER A 43 6.51 -14.49 1.02
CA SER A 43 6.83 -15.42 -0.05
C SER A 43 7.96 -16.31 0.44
N ASP A 44 7.72 -17.62 0.47
CA ASP A 44 8.79 -18.59 0.50
C ASP A 44 9.55 -18.44 -0.82
N GLY A 45 10.87 -18.23 -0.72
CA GLY A 45 11.73 -18.23 -1.89
C GLY A 45 11.72 -19.66 -2.43
N GLY A 46 10.79 -19.94 -3.35
CA GLY A 46 10.45 -21.30 -3.76
C GLY A 46 11.67 -22.18 -3.97
N SER A 47 11.59 -23.42 -3.49
CA SER A 47 12.58 -24.45 -3.81
C SER A 47 12.43 -24.82 -5.29
N SER A 48 13.17 -24.12 -6.16
CA SER A 48 13.35 -24.59 -7.53
C SER A 48 13.99 -25.98 -7.46
N SER A 49 13.32 -26.97 -8.03
CA SER A 49 13.67 -28.40 -7.97
C SER A 49 14.95 -28.78 -8.71
N SER A 50 15.88 -27.85 -8.90
CA SER A 50 17.12 -28.02 -9.65
C SER A 50 18.31 -27.19 -9.11
N SER A 51 18.15 -26.49 -7.98
CA SER A 51 19.28 -25.84 -7.31
C SER A 51 19.11 -25.93 -5.80
N SER A 52 20.12 -26.47 -5.10
CA SER A 52 20.23 -26.64 -3.64
C SER A 52 20.30 -25.33 -2.84
N SER A 53 19.81 -24.23 -3.40
CA SER A 53 19.78 -22.89 -2.85
C SER A 53 18.35 -22.55 -2.44
N SER A 54 18.02 -22.78 -1.16
CA SER A 54 16.78 -22.23 -0.58
C SER A 54 16.84 -20.70 -0.69
N SER A 55 16.00 -20.11 -1.52
CA SER A 55 15.91 -18.65 -1.56
C SER A 55 15.35 -18.15 -0.23
N PRO A 56 15.87 -17.02 0.31
CA PRO A 56 15.45 -16.55 1.63
C PRO A 56 13.96 -16.23 1.63
N VAL A 57 13.30 -16.50 2.75
CA VAL A 57 11.90 -16.12 2.94
C VAL A 57 11.82 -14.60 3.02
N VAL A 58 11.09 -13.99 2.10
CA VAL A 58 10.94 -12.53 2.02
C VAL A 58 9.55 -12.14 2.52
N THR A 59 9.50 -11.19 3.45
CA THR A 59 8.25 -10.55 3.87
C THR A 59 8.21 -9.14 3.29
N VAL A 60 7.06 -8.74 2.74
CA VAL A 60 6.82 -7.39 2.20
C VAL A 60 5.50 -6.87 2.76
N LEU A 61 5.46 -5.59 3.12
CA LEU A 61 4.25 -4.91 3.53
C LEU A 61 3.65 -4.17 2.32
N HIS A 62 2.44 -4.53 1.92
CA HIS A 62 1.76 -3.92 0.77
C HIS A 62 0.61 -3.05 1.24
N PHE A 63 0.63 -1.77 0.88
CA PHE A 63 -0.56 -0.95 0.94
C PHE A 63 -1.64 -1.56 0.05
N LEU A 64 -2.79 -1.82 0.65
CA LEU A 64 -4.00 -2.20 -0.07
C LEU A 64 -4.68 -0.95 -0.62
N ARG A 65 -4.73 0.12 0.19
CA ARG A 65 -5.33 1.39 -0.19
C ARG A 65 -4.75 2.53 0.62
N LEU A 66 -4.74 3.69 0.00
CA LEU A 66 -4.58 4.98 0.63
C LEU A 66 -5.77 5.85 0.23
N VAL A 67 -6.40 6.52 1.19
CA VAL A 67 -7.53 7.42 0.97
C VAL A 67 -7.19 8.79 1.54
N VAL A 68 -7.46 9.82 0.75
CA VAL A 68 -7.46 11.22 1.15
C VAL A 68 -8.92 11.67 1.12
N GLU A 69 -9.53 11.83 2.29
CA GLU A 69 -10.90 12.34 2.39
C GLU A 69 -10.90 13.82 1.99
N ASP A 70 -11.88 14.22 1.17
CA ASP A 70 -11.97 15.57 0.59
C ASP A 70 -10.63 16.01 -0.04
N ASP A 71 -10.08 15.17 -0.92
CA ASP A 71 -8.78 15.37 -1.58
C ASP A 71 -8.60 16.82 -2.08
N ALA A 72 -9.58 17.36 -2.81
CA ALA A 72 -9.53 18.74 -3.34
C ALA A 72 -9.36 19.84 -2.27
N GLN A 73 -9.71 19.59 -1.01
CA GLN A 73 -9.63 20.55 0.09
C GLN A 73 -8.51 20.27 1.09
N THR A 74 -7.81 19.13 0.95
CA THR A 74 -6.58 18.87 1.72
C THR A 74 -5.44 19.61 1.04
N SER A 75 -4.59 20.33 1.78
CA SER A 75 -3.40 20.98 1.18
C SER A 75 -2.29 19.95 0.90
N ASP A 76 -1.32 20.29 0.03
CA ASP A 76 -0.20 19.39 -0.23
C ASP A 76 0.71 19.25 1.02
N GLU A 77 0.81 20.28 1.85
CA GLU A 77 1.51 20.25 3.13
C GLU A 77 0.81 19.33 4.14
N GLU A 78 -0.51 19.42 4.25
CA GLU A 78 -1.32 18.52 5.09
C GLU A 78 -1.20 17.07 4.63
N LEU A 79 -1.31 16.83 3.32
CA LEU A 79 -1.13 15.51 2.72
C LEU A 79 0.28 14.98 2.98
N ALA A 80 1.31 15.81 2.87
CA ALA A 80 2.69 15.40 3.13
C ALA A 80 2.88 14.99 4.60
N ALA A 81 2.40 15.79 5.55
CA ALA A 81 2.46 15.47 6.98
C ALA A 81 1.71 14.17 7.29
N ALA A 82 0.57 13.96 6.65
CA ALA A 82 -0.20 12.73 6.77
C ALA A 82 0.55 11.51 6.24
N LEU A 83 1.15 11.61 5.06
CA LEU A 83 1.95 10.56 4.44
C LEU A 83 3.17 10.21 5.29
N ASP A 84 3.86 11.21 5.85
CA ASP A 84 5.00 11.02 6.74
C ASP A 84 4.58 10.19 7.97
N GLY A 85 3.48 10.56 8.64
CA GLY A 85 2.97 9.83 9.80
C GLY A 85 2.49 8.41 9.47
N ILE A 86 1.74 8.24 8.38
CA ILE A 86 1.26 6.92 7.94
C ILE A 86 2.45 6.01 7.58
N MET A 87 3.45 6.53 6.87
CA MET A 87 4.62 5.75 6.47
C MET A 87 5.49 5.40 7.68
N GLU A 88 5.60 6.28 8.68
CA GLU A 88 6.29 5.96 9.93
C GLU A 88 5.65 4.76 10.65
N VAL A 89 4.32 4.71 10.73
CA VAL A 89 3.59 3.57 11.29
C VAL A 89 3.83 2.31 10.47
N ALA A 90 3.71 2.39 9.14
CA ALA A 90 3.95 1.26 8.25
C ALA A 90 5.39 0.71 8.35
N ARG A 91 6.40 1.59 8.40
CA ARG A 91 7.82 1.21 8.53
C ARG A 91 8.13 0.58 9.89
N ARG A 92 7.58 1.12 10.98
CA ARG A 92 7.71 0.52 12.31
C ARG A 92 7.12 -0.88 12.32
N GLU A 93 5.95 -1.05 11.70
CA GLU A 93 5.32 -2.35 11.59
C GLU A 93 6.13 -3.33 10.73
N ALA A 94 6.65 -2.86 9.58
CA ALA A 94 7.53 -3.62 8.70
C ALA A 94 8.79 -4.11 9.43
N ALA A 95 9.47 -3.22 10.17
CA ALA A 95 10.62 -3.56 10.99
C ALA A 95 10.26 -4.60 12.07
N GLY A 96 9.12 -4.42 12.75
CA GLY A 96 8.64 -5.34 13.78
C GLY A 96 8.29 -6.75 13.29
N CYS A 97 8.17 -6.96 11.97
CA CYS A 97 7.96 -8.27 11.38
C CYS A 97 9.07 -8.74 10.44
N GLY A 98 10.20 -8.03 10.40
CA GLY A 98 11.32 -8.36 9.50
C GLY A 98 10.95 -8.25 8.02
N ALA A 99 10.02 -7.35 7.66
CA ALA A 99 9.71 -7.08 6.27
C ALA A 99 10.88 -6.34 5.61
N SER A 100 11.21 -6.79 4.40
CA SER A 100 12.30 -6.25 3.57
C SER A 100 11.94 -4.90 2.94
N SER A 101 10.66 -4.65 2.67
CA SER A 101 10.19 -3.42 2.04
C SER A 101 8.73 -3.11 2.39
N VAL A 102 8.38 -1.85 2.16
CA VAL A 102 7.00 -1.34 2.15
C VAL A 102 6.71 -0.92 0.71
N GLU A 103 5.63 -1.44 0.12
CA GLU A 103 5.24 -1.15 -1.25
C GLU A 103 3.84 -0.55 -1.32
N MET A 104 3.66 0.46 -2.16
CA MET A 104 2.37 1.02 -2.56
C MET A 104 2.27 0.93 -4.07
N TRP A 105 1.17 0.38 -4.58
CA TRP A 105 0.92 0.31 -6.03
C TRP A 105 0.02 1.43 -6.49
N ASN A 106 0.39 1.96 -7.66
CA ASN A 106 -0.39 2.94 -8.41
C ASN A 106 -0.99 4.07 -7.55
N PRO A 107 -0.18 4.80 -6.74
CA PRO A 107 -0.69 5.97 -6.04
C PRO A 107 -1.22 7.00 -7.05
N SER A 108 -2.17 7.84 -6.62
CA SER A 108 -2.64 8.95 -7.46
C SER A 108 -1.49 9.86 -7.85
N ALA A 109 -1.59 10.54 -9.00
CA ALA A 109 -0.55 11.45 -9.49
C ALA A 109 -0.16 12.51 -8.44
N ARG A 110 -1.15 13.00 -7.69
CA ARG A 110 -0.97 13.95 -6.59
C ARG A 110 -0.18 13.34 -5.43
N VAL A 111 -0.60 12.17 -4.94
CA VAL A 111 0.13 11.45 -3.87
C VAL A 111 1.56 11.17 -4.31
N ALA A 112 1.76 10.70 -5.54
CA ALA A 112 3.11 10.44 -6.08
C ALA A 112 3.96 11.71 -6.15
N ALA A 113 3.38 12.86 -6.51
CA ALA A 113 4.08 14.14 -6.56
C ALA A 113 4.53 14.61 -5.16
N VAL A 114 3.61 14.66 -4.20
CA VAL A 114 3.91 15.05 -2.81
C VAL A 114 4.93 14.10 -2.19
N PHE A 115 4.75 12.79 -2.40
CA PHE A 115 5.64 11.79 -1.81
C PHE A 115 7.03 11.79 -2.45
N ARG A 116 7.16 12.16 -3.74
CA ARG A 116 8.45 12.21 -4.45
C ARG A 116 9.48 13.07 -3.72
N GLU A 117 9.05 14.18 -3.13
CA GLU A 117 9.94 15.06 -2.34
C GLU A 117 10.40 14.43 -1.02
N ARG A 118 9.62 13.48 -0.48
CA ARG A 118 9.88 12.79 0.79
C ARG A 118 10.70 11.51 0.62
N LEU A 119 10.63 10.86 -0.54
CA LEU A 119 11.31 9.58 -0.83
C LEU A 119 12.80 9.53 -0.44
N PRO A 120 13.63 10.58 -0.68
CA PRO A 120 15.04 10.53 -0.30
C PRO A 120 15.25 10.29 1.21
N GLN A 121 14.39 10.86 2.06
CA GLN A 121 14.45 10.71 3.52
C GLN A 121 14.02 9.31 3.97
N LEU A 122 13.21 8.65 3.14
CA LEU A 122 12.68 7.31 3.39
C LEU A 122 13.50 6.19 2.73
N GLN A 123 14.58 6.54 2.02
CA GLN A 123 15.34 5.61 1.17
C GLN A 123 14.43 4.88 0.17
N GLY A 124 13.37 5.56 -0.27
CA GLY A 124 12.37 5.03 -1.18
C GLY A 124 12.62 5.45 -2.63
N SER A 125 11.90 4.82 -3.55
CA SER A 125 11.86 5.22 -4.96
C SER A 125 10.48 4.96 -5.56
N ILE A 126 10.15 5.70 -6.62
CA ILE A 126 9.03 5.37 -7.50
C ILE A 126 9.61 4.59 -8.67
N VAL A 127 9.09 3.38 -8.88
CA VAL A 127 9.51 2.50 -9.97
C VAL A 127 8.32 2.21 -10.87
N GLN A 128 8.54 2.29 -12.18
CA GLN A 128 7.61 1.74 -13.15
C GLN A 128 7.88 0.23 -13.26
N ARG A 129 6.91 -0.59 -12.87
CA ARG A 129 7.04 -2.05 -12.90
C ARG A 129 6.64 -2.56 -14.28
N ASN A 130 7.48 -3.40 -14.88
CA ASN A 130 7.25 -3.99 -16.21
C ASN A 130 7.35 -5.53 -16.23
N GLU A 131 7.62 -6.17 -15.09
CA GLU A 131 7.97 -7.61 -15.06
C GLU A 131 7.07 -8.45 -14.18
N SER A 132 6.68 -7.91 -13.02
CA SER A 132 5.94 -8.66 -12.02
C SER A 132 4.68 -7.94 -11.66
N SER A 133 3.61 -8.72 -11.57
CA SER A 133 2.31 -8.21 -11.20
C SER A 133 1.94 -7.00 -12.09
N LEU A 134 1.67 -7.28 -13.36
CA LEU A 134 1.03 -6.32 -14.26
C LEU A 134 -0.45 -6.67 -14.36
N ALA A 135 -1.31 -5.67 -14.11
CA ALA A 135 -2.73 -5.80 -14.41
C ALA A 135 -2.88 -6.09 -15.91
N SER A 136 -3.61 -7.15 -16.24
CA SER A 136 -3.82 -7.57 -17.62
C SER A 136 -5.29 -7.89 -17.82
N LEU A 137 -5.83 -7.44 -18.95
CA LEU A 137 -7.21 -7.68 -19.34
C LEU A 137 -7.20 -8.18 -20.77
N ARG A 138 -7.83 -9.33 -21.01
CA ARG A 138 -8.08 -9.80 -22.36
C ARG A 138 -9.35 -9.12 -22.88
N TRP A 139 -9.18 -7.99 -23.54
CA TRP A 139 -10.27 -7.20 -24.11
C TRP A 139 -10.74 -7.75 -25.45
N PHE A 140 -12.05 -7.95 -25.60
CA PHE A 140 -12.70 -8.38 -26.85
C PHE A 140 -13.71 -7.37 -27.39
N GLY A 141 -13.82 -6.19 -26.77
CA GLY A 141 -14.70 -5.13 -27.24
C GLY A 141 -14.15 -4.44 -28.49
N ALA A 142 -15.02 -3.71 -29.19
CA ALA A 142 -14.59 -2.80 -30.26
C ALA A 142 -13.89 -1.57 -29.65
N GLY A 143 -12.88 -1.01 -30.34
CA GLY A 143 -12.12 0.17 -29.90
C GLY A 143 -10.62 -0.09 -29.69
N SER A 144 -9.86 0.94 -29.33
CA SER A 144 -8.45 0.79 -28.96
C SER A 144 -8.34 0.36 -27.49
N VAL A 145 -7.26 -0.35 -27.15
CA VAL A 145 -6.89 -0.56 -25.73
C VAL A 145 -6.51 0.74 -25.03
N ASP A 146 -6.13 1.76 -25.79
CA ASP A 146 -5.81 3.10 -25.27
C ASP A 146 -7.05 3.82 -24.72
N ASP A 147 -8.25 3.38 -25.13
CA ASP A 147 -9.53 3.92 -24.64
C ASP A 147 -9.96 3.28 -23.31
N VAL A 148 -9.21 2.30 -22.79
CA VAL A 148 -9.53 1.58 -21.55
C VAL A 148 -9.03 2.36 -20.34
N GLU A 149 -9.96 2.85 -19.53
CA GLU A 149 -9.66 3.45 -18.23
C GLU A 149 -9.53 2.37 -17.14
N TRP A 150 -8.33 2.28 -16.55
CA TRP A 150 -8.07 1.39 -15.41
C TRP A 150 -8.42 2.08 -14.09
N VAL A 151 -9.62 1.81 -13.57
CA VAL A 151 -10.07 2.31 -12.27
C VAL A 151 -9.63 1.36 -11.16
N ALA A 152 -9.18 1.90 -10.02
CA ALA A 152 -8.79 1.15 -8.83
C ALA A 152 -7.77 0.02 -9.10
N ASN A 153 -6.78 0.29 -9.97
CA ASN A 153 -5.67 -0.62 -10.28
C ASN A 153 -4.68 -0.73 -9.09
N GLU A 154 -5.17 -1.28 -7.99
CA GLU A 154 -4.46 -1.58 -6.76
C GLU A 154 -3.99 -3.04 -6.77
N LYS A 155 -3.07 -3.40 -5.86
CA LYS A 155 -2.41 -4.72 -5.89
C LYS A 155 -3.32 -5.93 -5.83
N PHE A 156 -4.41 -5.82 -5.10
CA PHE A 156 -5.27 -6.95 -4.79
C PHE A 156 -6.64 -6.83 -5.45
N ALA A 157 -6.81 -5.89 -6.38
CA ALA A 157 -8.07 -5.66 -7.09
C ALA A 157 -8.24 -6.56 -8.32
N TRP A 158 -7.58 -7.73 -8.36
CA TRP A 158 -7.46 -8.55 -9.57
C TRP A 158 -8.33 -9.79 -9.50
N CYS A 159 -9.01 -10.07 -10.61
CA CYS A 159 -9.86 -11.25 -10.83
C CYS A 159 -9.04 -12.40 -11.44
#